data_AF-W9SJA6-F1
#
_entry.id   AF-W9SJA6-F1
#
_cell.length_a   1.000
_cell.length_b   1.000
_cell.length_c   1.000
_cell.angle_alpha   90.00
_cell.angle_beta   90.00
_cell.angle_gamma   90.00
#
_symmetry.space_group_name_H-M   'P 1'
#
loop_
_entity.id
_entity.type
_entity.pdbx_description
1 polymer ?
#
loop_
_entity_poly.entity_id
_entity_poly.type
_entity_poly.pdbx_seq_one_letter_code
_entity_poly.pdbx_strand_id
1 'polypeptide(L)'
;MARKCRVINSLLPLIAIGLHFYSIWKVASVDEWLYNGGPYELIVLHFLLGVACYMGCKWELSFRLGMRPWVAVAYLAPVVAATAVFLIYPIGQGSLFDGMPLGISGTFNFIIVF
;
A
#
# COMPACT_ATOMS: atom_id res chain seq x y z
N MET A 1 -27.86 -2.05 20.92
CA MET A 1 -27.88 -0.82 20.09
C MET A 1 -26.45 -0.27 19.98
N ALA A 2 -25.60 -0.88 19.14
CA ALA A 2 -24.21 -0.46 18.95
C ALA A 2 -24.03 0.01 17.51
N ARG A 3 -24.28 1.30 17.25
CA ARG A 3 -23.86 1.96 16.01
C ARG A 3 -22.35 2.19 16.11
N LYS A 4 -21.55 1.14 15.90
CA LYS A 4 -20.10 1.24 15.80
C LYS A 4 -19.82 2.02 14.52
N CYS A 5 -19.36 3.27 14.68
CA CYS A 5 -19.00 4.15 13.58
C CYS A 5 -18.15 3.40 12.56
N ARG A 6 -18.68 3.21 11.34
CA ARG A 6 -18.08 2.40 10.27
C ARG A 6 -16.79 3.01 9.69
N VAL A 7 -16.39 4.20 10.13
CA VAL A 7 -15.36 5.03 9.48
C VAL A 7 -13.99 4.98 10.20
N ILE A 8 -13.89 4.33 11.37
CA ILE A 8 -12.71 4.46 12.26
C ILE A 8 -11.65 3.35 12.01
N ASN A 9 -11.95 2.30 11.25
CA ASN A 9 -11.00 1.19 11.07
C ASN A 9 -9.89 1.56 10.08
N SER A 10 -8.64 1.60 10.54
CA SER A 10 -7.43 1.70 9.72
C SER A 10 -6.40 0.66 10.17
N LEU A 11 -5.71 0.03 9.23
CA LEU A 11 -4.49 -0.73 9.56
C LEU A 11 -3.40 0.26 9.95
N LEU A 12 -2.86 0.11 11.15
CA LEU A 12 -1.78 0.93 11.69
C LEU A 12 -0.43 0.45 11.11
N PRO A 13 0.46 1.38 10.74
CA PRO A 13 1.76 1.04 10.15
C PRO A 13 2.83 0.65 11.22
N LEU A 14 3.95 0.05 10.81
CA LEU A 14 4.97 -0.62 11.67
C LEU A 14 5.66 0.34 12.67
N ILE A 15 5.48 0.16 13.98
CA ILE A 15 5.99 1.10 15.00
C ILE A 15 7.50 0.95 15.30
N ALA A 16 8.13 -0.20 15.03
CA ALA A 16 9.45 -0.53 15.62
C ALA A 16 10.59 -0.90 14.63
N ILE A 17 10.33 -0.96 13.33
CA ILE A 17 11.21 -1.69 12.38
C ILE A 17 11.78 -0.78 11.28
N GLY A 18 11.27 0.44 11.12
CA GLY A 18 11.74 1.42 10.13
C GLY A 18 11.53 0.93 8.69
N LEU A 19 12.63 0.61 7.99
CA LEU A 19 12.64 0.09 6.60
C LEU A 19 13.01 -1.40 6.50
N HIS A 20 13.19 -2.09 7.63
CA HIS A 20 13.60 -3.49 7.60
C HIS A 20 12.42 -4.40 7.17
N PHE A 21 12.71 -5.37 6.29
CA PHE A 21 11.71 -6.28 5.74
C PHE A 21 11.14 -7.22 6.83
N TYR A 22 9.87 -7.05 7.20
CA TYR A 22 9.22 -7.77 8.30
C TYR A 22 8.25 -8.85 7.81
N SER A 23 8.83 -9.90 7.21
CA SER A 23 8.05 -11.07 6.80
C SER A 23 7.57 -11.92 7.99
N ILE A 24 6.45 -12.64 7.81
CA ILE A 24 5.93 -13.63 8.77
C ILE A 24 6.98 -14.65 9.22
N TRP A 25 7.96 -14.95 8.38
CA TRP A 25 8.99 -15.94 8.68
C TRP A 25 10.10 -15.40 9.60
N LYS A 26 10.11 -14.09 9.84
CA LYS A 26 11.14 -13.41 10.63
C LYS A 26 10.73 -13.19 12.10
N VAL A 27 9.47 -13.49 12.44
CA VAL A 27 8.89 -13.26 13.77
C VAL A 27 8.85 -14.52 14.62
N ALA A 28 8.77 -14.38 15.94
CA ALA A 28 8.66 -15.52 16.84
C ALA A 28 7.24 -16.13 16.87
N SER A 29 6.22 -15.32 16.55
CA SER A 29 4.82 -15.78 16.51
C SER A 29 3.95 -14.89 15.62
N VAL A 30 2.80 -15.40 15.18
CA VAL A 30 1.82 -14.64 14.38
C VAL A 30 1.23 -13.47 15.18
N ASP A 31 1.04 -13.62 16.48
CA ASP A 31 0.54 -12.55 17.35
C ASP A 31 1.50 -11.37 17.43
N GLU A 32 2.81 -11.63 17.50
CA GLU A 32 3.85 -10.59 17.43
C GLU A 32 3.80 -9.85 16.08
N TRP A 33 3.64 -10.59 14.98
CA TRP A 33 3.54 -10.02 13.65
C TRP A 33 2.31 -9.11 13.48
N LEU A 34 1.17 -9.53 14.03
CA LEU A 34 -0.05 -8.72 14.05
C LEU A 34 0.10 -7.47 14.91
N TYR A 35 0.74 -7.58 16.08
CA TYR A 35 0.97 -6.46 16.98
C TYR A 35 1.85 -5.37 16.35
N ASN A 36 2.91 -5.79 15.64
CA ASN A 36 3.85 -4.87 15.02
C ASN A 36 3.36 -4.29 13.68
N GLY A 37 2.15 -4.59 13.22
CA GLY A 37 1.60 -4.05 11.98
C GLY A 37 2.09 -4.75 10.71
N GLY A 38 2.68 -5.94 10.83
CA GLY A 38 3.17 -6.76 9.71
C GLY A 38 2.21 -6.94 8.51
N PRO A 39 0.88 -7.02 8.70
CA PRO A 39 -0.07 -7.05 7.58
C PRO A 39 0.03 -5.83 6.65
N TYR A 40 0.35 -4.64 7.17
CA TYR A 40 0.46 -3.42 6.36
C TYR A 40 1.57 -3.54 5.32
N GLU A 41 2.77 -3.96 5.72
CA GLU A 41 3.91 -4.16 4.82
C GLU A 41 3.58 -5.21 3.74
N LEU A 42 2.97 -6.33 4.15
CA LEU A 42 2.57 -7.39 3.22
C LEU A 42 1.57 -6.86 2.18
N ILE A 43 0.51 -6.17 2.62
CA ILE A 43 -0.53 -5.66 1.74
C ILE A 43 0.04 -4.62 0.77
N VAL A 44 0.83 -3.66 1.25
CA VAL A 44 1.40 -2.58 0.42
C VAL A 44 2.33 -3.15 -0.65
N LEU A 45 3.25 -4.04 -0.29
CA LEU A 45 4.20 -4.62 -1.24
C LEU A 45 3.50 -5.49 -2.30
N HIS A 46 2.54 -6.33 -1.90
CA HIS A 46 1.77 -7.15 -2.85
C HIS A 46 0.84 -6.30 -3.72
N PHE A 47 0.27 -5.23 -3.17
CA PHE A 47 -0.56 -4.30 -3.92
C PHE A 47 0.24 -3.59 -5.01
N LEU A 48 1.42 -3.06 -4.69
CA LEU A 48 2.29 -2.37 -5.67
C LEU A 48 2.72 -3.32 -6.79
N LEU A 49 3.09 -4.56 -6.46
CA LEU A 49 3.39 -5.58 -7.47
C LEU A 49 2.15 -5.90 -8.33
N GLY A 50 0.99 -6.09 -7.69
CA GLY A 50 -0.26 -6.38 -8.37
C GLY A 50 -0.69 -5.29 -9.35
N VAL A 51 -0.61 -4.01 -8.98
CA VAL A 51 -0.97 -2.90 -9.88
C VAL A 51 0.02 -2.73 -11.02
N ALA A 52 1.32 -3.02 -10.79
CA ALA A 52 2.32 -3.02 -11.86
C ALA A 52 2.04 -4.15 -12.87
N CYS A 53 1.76 -5.37 -12.40
CA CYS A 53 1.36 -6.49 -13.27
C CYS A 53 0.04 -6.20 -14.01
N TYR A 54 -0.92 -5.55 -13.36
CA TYR A 54 -2.19 -5.19 -13.98
C TYR A 54 -2.03 -4.15 -15.10
N MET A 55 -1.10 -3.21 -14.96
CA MET A 55 -0.71 -2.30 -16.05
C MET A 55 -0.14 -3.08 -17.24
N GLY A 56 0.75 -4.05 -16.98
CA GLY A 56 1.30 -4.94 -18.00
C GLY A 56 0.22 -5.77 -18.70
N CYS A 57 -0.78 -6.25 -17.94
CA CYS A 57 -1.92 -6.99 -18.49
C CYS A 57 -2.76 -6.11 -19.44
N LYS A 58 -3.02 -4.84 -19.08
CA LYS A 58 -3.73 -3.89 -19.97
C LYS A 58 -2.96 -3.62 -21.26
N TRP A 59 -1.65 -3.51 -21.15
CA TRP A 59 -0.77 -3.37 -22.30
C TRP A 59 -0.89 -4.61 -23.20
N GLU A 60 -0.66 -5.82 -22.65
CA GLU A 60 -0.72 -7.08 -23.39
C GLU A 60 -2.07 -7.31 -24.08
N LEU A 61 -3.18 -7.03 -23.38
CA LEU A 61 -4.52 -7.13 -23.94
C LEU A 61 -4.71 -6.18 -25.14
N SER A 62 -4.15 -4.96 -25.06
CA SER A 62 -4.19 -4.01 -26.16
C SER A 62 -3.45 -4.54 -27.39
N PHE A 63 -2.28 -5.17 -27.21
CA PHE A 63 -1.57 -5.82 -28.33
C PHE A 63 -2.34 -6.98 -28.92
N ARG A 64 -2.91 -7.86 -28.08
CA ARG A 64 -3.68 -9.02 -28.53
C ARG A 64 -4.93 -8.63 -29.32
N LEU A 65 -5.55 -7.49 -29.00
CA LEU A 65 -6.73 -6.97 -29.70
C LEU A 65 -6.39 -5.99 -30.84
N GLY A 66 -5.10 -5.71 -31.10
CA GLY A 66 -4.69 -4.70 -32.10
C GLY A 66 -5.11 -3.27 -31.74
N MET A 67 -5.41 -3.01 -30.47
CA MET A 67 -5.78 -1.68 -29.97
C MET A 67 -4.53 -0.84 -29.68
N ARG A 68 -4.69 0.49 -29.70
CA ARG A 68 -3.60 1.40 -29.32
C ARG A 68 -3.33 1.31 -27.80
N PRO A 69 -2.06 1.24 -27.35
CA PRO A 69 -1.71 0.89 -25.96
C PRO A 69 -1.86 2.04 -24.94
N TRP A 70 -2.58 3.12 -25.28
CA TRP A 70 -2.68 4.32 -24.44
C TRP A 70 -3.41 4.08 -23.11
N VAL A 71 -4.20 3.01 -22.99
CA VAL A 71 -4.88 2.65 -21.74
C VAL A 71 -3.90 2.28 -20.63
N ALA A 72 -2.82 1.56 -20.96
CA ALA A 72 -1.77 1.23 -20.00
C ALA A 72 -0.99 2.48 -19.57
N VAL A 73 -0.75 3.40 -20.51
CA VAL A 73 -0.06 4.68 -20.24
C VAL A 73 -0.91 5.59 -19.33
N ALA A 74 -2.21 5.71 -19.57
CA ALA A 74 -3.09 6.48 -18.69
C ALA A 74 -3.16 5.87 -17.28
N TYR A 75 -3.12 4.54 -17.18
CA TYR A 75 -3.10 3.84 -15.90
C TYR A 75 -1.78 4.01 -15.12
N LEU A 76 -0.72 4.51 -15.75
CA LEU A 76 0.54 4.82 -15.06
C LEU A 76 0.38 5.94 -14.01
N ALA A 77 -0.48 6.93 -14.27
CA ALA A 77 -0.70 8.05 -13.36
C ALA A 77 -1.10 7.61 -11.94
N PRO A 78 -2.14 6.79 -11.74
CA PRO A 78 -2.48 6.28 -10.40
C PRO A 78 -1.45 5.30 -9.83
N VAL A 79 -0.71 4.57 -10.66
CA VAL A 79 0.36 3.65 -10.19
C VAL A 79 1.52 4.45 -9.57
N VAL A 80 1.94 5.53 -10.21
CA VAL A 80 2.98 6.42 -9.69
C VAL A 80 2.50 7.12 -8.43
N ALA A 81 1.26 7.61 -8.38
CA ALA A 81 0.69 8.21 -7.18
C ALA A 81 0.67 7.24 -5.98
N ALA A 82 0.22 6.00 -6.20
CA ALA A 82 0.25 4.96 -5.16
C ALA A 82 1.68 4.64 -4.70
N THR A 83 2.64 4.56 -5.63
CA THR A 83 4.05 4.31 -5.30
C THR A 83 4.66 5.45 -4.49
N ALA A 84 4.31 6.69 -4.81
CA ALA A 84 4.80 7.87 -4.09
C ALA A 84 4.36 7.85 -2.62
N VAL A 85 3.07 7.60 -2.38
CA VAL A 85 2.48 7.69 -1.04
C VAL A 85 2.79 6.48 -0.17
N PHE A 86 2.83 5.27 -0.75
CA PHE A 86 3.03 4.04 0.02
C PHE A 86 4.50 3.60 0.13
N LEU A 87 5.40 4.06 -0.75
CA LEU A 87 6.79 3.61 -0.78
C LEU A 87 7.80 4.77 -0.72
N ILE A 88 7.73 5.73 -1.64
CA ILE A 88 8.75 6.79 -1.73
C ILE A 88 8.72 7.71 -0.51
N TYR A 89 7.53 8.15 -0.08
CA TYR A 89 7.37 8.98 1.10
C TYR A 89 7.92 8.33 2.38
N PRO A 90 7.50 7.09 2.75
CA PRO A 90 8.07 6.44 3.92
C PRO A 90 9.58 6.14 3.80
N ILE A 91 10.12 5.89 2.61
CA ILE A 91 11.58 5.80 2.41
C ILE A 91 12.26 7.14 2.73
N GLY A 92 11.69 8.26 2.28
CA GLY A 92 12.20 9.60 2.57
C GLY A 92 12.16 9.96 4.06
N GLN A 93 11.19 9.43 4.81
CA GLN A 93 11.09 9.60 6.28
C GLN A 93 11.94 8.58 7.07
N GLY A 94 12.44 7.52 6.42
CA GLY A 94 13.21 6.46 7.06
C GLY A 94 12.36 5.41 7.79
N SER A 95 11.04 5.40 7.58
CA SER A 95 10.13 4.46 8.22
C SER A 95 8.88 4.19 7.38
N LEU A 96 8.52 2.92 7.22
CA LEU A 96 7.22 2.51 6.66
C LEU A 96 6.04 2.89 7.58
N PHE A 97 6.31 3.32 8.82
CA PHE A 97 5.33 3.90 9.73
C PHE A 97 4.66 5.16 9.17
N ASP A 98 5.42 6.01 8.49
CA ASP A 98 4.93 7.32 8.06
C ASP A 98 4.16 7.24 6.73
N GLY A 99 4.04 6.06 6.13
CA GLY A 99 3.21 5.85 4.95
C GLY A 99 1.72 6.04 5.23
N MET A 100 0.94 6.32 4.17
CA MET A 100 -0.51 6.51 4.30
C MET A 100 -1.22 5.29 4.90
N PRO A 101 -1.95 5.43 6.01
CA PRO A 101 -2.67 4.30 6.60
C PRO A 101 -3.82 3.83 5.71
N LEU A 102 -4.06 2.51 5.71
CA LEU A 102 -5.15 1.89 4.94
C LEU A 102 -6.48 2.02 5.68
N GLY A 103 -7.12 3.17 5.54
CA GLY A 103 -8.46 3.45 6.06
C GLY A 103 -8.86 4.90 5.83
N ILE A 104 -10.17 5.17 5.74
CA ILE A 104 -10.69 6.51 5.39
C ILE A 104 -10.20 7.59 6.38
N SER A 105 -10.33 7.34 7.68
CA SER A 105 -9.84 8.26 8.71
C SER A 105 -8.31 8.40 8.69
N GLY A 106 -7.59 7.33 8.33
CA GLY A 106 -6.13 7.34 8.21
C GLY A 106 -5.65 8.16 7.02
N THR A 107 -6.40 8.15 5.90
CA THR A 107 -6.13 9.01 4.75
C THR A 107 -6.28 10.49 5.10
N PHE A 108 -7.34 10.86 5.83
CA PHE A 108 -7.50 12.24 6.30
C PHE A 108 -6.38 12.65 7.25
N ASN A 109 -5.95 11.76 8.15
CA ASN A 109 -4.84 12.03 9.04
C ASN A 109 -3.52 12.25 8.26
N PHE A 110 -3.24 11.39 7.27
CA PHE A 110 -2.08 11.55 6.40
C PHE A 110 -2.10 12.91 5.68
N ILE A 111 -3.24 13.33 5.13
CA ILE A 111 -3.36 14.61 4.43
C ILE A 111 -3.11 15.82 5.35
N ILE A 112 -3.48 15.74 6.64
CA ILE A 112 -3.28 16.83 7.60
C ILE A 112 -1.80 16.95 8.04
N VAL A 113 -1.10 15.81 8.08
CA VAL A 113 0.28 15.72 8.59
C VAL A 113 1.34 15.87 7.50
N PHE A 114 0.97 15.62 6.24
CA PHE A 114 1.84 15.72 5.06
C PHE A 114 2.41 17.12 4.84
#